data_AF-A0A757H5T5-F1
#
_entry.id   AF-A0A757H5T5-F1
#
_cell.length_a   1.000
_cell.length_b   1.000
_cell.length_c   1.000
_cell.angle_alpha   90.00
_cell.angle_beta   90.00
_cell.angle_gamma   90.00
#
_symmetry.space_group_name_H-M   'P 1'
#
loop_
_entity.id
_entity.type
_entity.pdbx_description
1 polymer ?
#
loop_
_entity_poly.entity_id
_entity_poly.type
_entity_poly.pdbx_seq_one_letter_code
_entity_poly.pdbx_strand_id
1 'polypeptide(L)'
;YPAIVKIPPVAVGILAAGGNSQAPFHVSLECESGAVSSALPSTSAANVAMGFVVNQPTAVAAARRLGLTTSAGGLSWLLDTHYGEPGVASGVGIRIYNDAGTPINLLPDRIKTGTGNARGWYGYKDLTTRVSSGSVETYSGDFTASLEAIGGQTVTAGSVNAQLQAVVSFQ
;
A
#
# COMPACT_ATOMS: atom_id res chain seq x y z
N TYR A 1 -4.12 5.38 18.86
CA TYR A 1 -5.33 5.20 18.01
C TYR A 1 -4.84 4.85 16.62
N PRO A 2 -5.37 3.84 15.92
CA PRO A 2 -4.99 3.60 14.53
C PRO A 2 -5.36 4.82 13.68
N ALA A 3 -4.50 5.19 12.73
CA ALA A 3 -4.82 6.22 11.76
C ALA A 3 -5.94 5.73 10.82
N ILE A 4 -6.99 6.52 10.66
CA ILE A 4 -8.16 6.17 9.82
C ILE A 4 -8.15 7.10 8.60
N VAL A 5 -8.12 6.51 7.41
CA VAL A 5 -8.28 7.23 6.14
C VAL A 5 -9.73 7.06 5.67
N LYS A 6 -10.50 8.14 5.62
CA LYS A 6 -11.91 8.11 5.21
C LYS A 6 -12.02 8.46 3.73
N ILE A 7 -12.20 7.45 2.89
CA ILE A 7 -12.51 7.63 1.47
C ILE A 7 -13.99 8.03 1.35
N PRO A 8 -14.34 9.11 0.62
CA PRO A 8 -15.73 9.51 0.43
C PRO A 8 -16.57 8.40 -0.23
N PRO A 9 -17.86 8.24 0.17
CA PRO A 9 -18.76 7.35 -0.54
C PRO A 9 -18.88 7.73 -2.02
N VAL A 10 -18.99 6.73 -2.89
CA VAL A 10 -19.08 6.91 -4.34
C VAL A 10 -20.08 5.94 -4.92
N ALA A 11 -20.82 6.39 -5.94
CA ALA A 11 -21.82 5.55 -6.60
C ALA A 11 -21.16 4.48 -7.47
N VAL A 12 -21.78 3.29 -7.53
CA VAL A 12 -21.34 2.17 -8.39
C VAL A 12 -21.16 2.61 -9.84
N GLY A 13 -22.08 3.41 -10.38
CA GLY A 13 -22.01 3.89 -11.77
C GLY A 13 -20.77 4.75 -12.06
N ILE A 14 -20.25 5.49 -11.08
CA ILE A 14 -19.04 6.30 -11.24
C ILE A 14 -17.81 5.38 -11.34
N LEU A 15 -17.70 4.40 -10.42
CA LEU A 15 -16.59 3.44 -10.44
C LEU A 15 -16.65 2.56 -11.69
N ALA A 16 -17.83 2.09 -12.08
CA ALA A 16 -18.03 1.28 -13.29
C ALA A 16 -17.69 2.04 -14.59
N ALA A 17 -17.80 3.37 -14.59
CA ALA A 17 -17.38 4.24 -15.68
C ALA A 17 -15.87 4.57 -15.68
N GLY A 18 -15.09 3.98 -14.77
CA GLY A 18 -13.66 4.24 -14.62
C GLY A 18 -13.31 5.45 -13.73
N GLY A 19 -14.30 6.02 -13.04
CA GLY A 19 -14.06 7.02 -12.01
C GLY A 19 -13.49 6.42 -10.72
N ASN A 20 -13.19 7.29 -9.75
CA ASN A 20 -12.61 6.91 -8.47
C ASN A 20 -13.16 7.77 -7.31
N SER A 21 -12.83 7.36 -6.08
CA SER A 21 -12.98 8.18 -4.88
C SER A 21 -11.73 8.05 -4.04
N GLN A 22 -11.15 9.16 -3.60
CA GLN A 22 -9.82 9.15 -3.01
C GLN A 22 -9.72 10.02 -1.76
N ALA A 23 -8.75 9.66 -0.91
CA ALA A 23 -8.39 10.44 0.27
C ALA A 23 -6.87 10.42 0.47
N PRO A 24 -6.25 11.57 0.80
CA PRO A 24 -4.84 11.63 1.11
C PRO A 24 -4.58 11.08 2.52
N PHE A 25 -3.37 10.57 2.74
CA PHE A 25 -2.86 10.24 4.06
C PHE A 25 -1.34 10.46 4.13
N HIS A 26 -0.85 10.66 5.34
CA HIS A 26 0.52 11.04 5.61
C HIS A 26 1.23 9.97 6.46
N VAL A 27 2.48 9.69 6.14
CA VAL A 27 3.36 8.81 6.93
C VAL A 27 4.63 9.56 7.29
N SER A 28 4.98 9.53 8.57
CA SER A 28 6.25 10.04 9.08
C SER A 28 7.06 8.88 9.65
N LEU A 29 8.35 8.87 9.38
CA LEU A 29 9.31 7.88 9.86
C LEU A 29 10.58 8.56 10.35
N GLU A 30 11.16 8.00 11.40
CA GLU A 30 12.42 8.44 11.98
C GLU A 30 13.52 7.43 11.60
N CYS A 31 14.64 7.93 11.10
CA CYS A 31 15.79 7.13 10.71
C CYS A 31 17.07 7.68 11.33
N GLU A 32 17.96 6.81 11.75
CA GLU A 32 19.28 7.22 12.23
C GLU A 32 20.10 7.83 11.08
N SER A 33 20.89 8.86 11.41
CA SER A 33 21.85 9.45 10.47
C SER A 33 22.78 8.37 9.89
N GLY A 34 22.81 8.24 8.56
CA GLY A 34 23.67 7.28 7.85
C GLY A 34 22.95 6.02 7.34
N ALA A 35 21.65 5.85 7.62
CA ALA A 35 20.86 4.77 7.05
C ALA A 35 20.81 4.83 5.52
N VAL A 36 21.17 3.72 4.86
CA VAL A 36 21.17 3.63 3.39
C VAL A 36 19.77 3.31 2.89
N SER A 37 19.18 4.17 2.07
CA SER A 37 17.86 3.93 1.49
C SER A 37 17.97 2.96 0.31
N SER A 38 17.45 1.75 0.46
CA SER A 38 17.46 0.76 -0.61
C SER A 38 16.49 -0.38 -0.30
N ALA A 39 15.77 -0.84 -1.33
CA ALA A 39 14.94 -2.05 -1.28
C ALA A 39 15.71 -3.33 -1.63
N LEU A 40 17.01 -3.23 -1.93
CA LEU A 40 17.89 -4.35 -2.27
C LEU A 40 18.68 -4.82 -1.05
N PRO A 41 18.90 -6.13 -0.88
CA PRO A 41 19.66 -6.66 0.23
C PRO A 41 21.15 -6.30 0.09
N SER A 42 21.83 -6.07 1.22
CA SER A 42 23.28 -5.83 1.24
C SER A 42 23.92 -6.45 2.46
N THR A 43 25.07 -7.12 2.28
CA THR A 43 25.91 -7.59 3.38
C THR A 43 26.94 -6.54 3.83
N SER A 44 27.06 -5.43 3.10
CA SER A 44 28.09 -4.41 3.28
C SER A 44 27.54 -3.08 3.81
N ALA A 45 26.22 -2.93 3.86
CA ALA A 45 25.53 -1.73 4.33
C ALA A 45 24.19 -2.10 4.97
N ALA A 46 23.78 -1.35 5.99
CA ALA A 46 22.46 -1.47 6.59
C ALA A 46 21.42 -0.79 5.70
N ASN A 47 20.99 -1.48 4.64
CA ASN A 47 19.96 -0.99 3.73
C ASN A 47 18.61 -1.00 4.45
N VAL A 48 17.91 0.12 4.43
CA VAL A 48 16.59 0.31 5.04
C VAL A 48 15.56 0.48 3.93
N ALA A 49 14.52 -0.34 4.00
CA ALA A 49 13.36 -0.25 3.14
C ALA A 49 12.09 -0.02 3.97
N MET A 50 11.10 0.58 3.33
CA MET A 50 9.75 0.70 3.84
C MET A 50 8.75 0.03 2.90
N GLY A 51 7.60 -0.35 3.43
CA GLY A 51 6.49 -0.87 2.65
C GLY A 51 5.19 -0.84 3.44
N PHE A 52 4.10 -1.16 2.76
CA PHE A 52 2.79 -1.29 3.38
C PHE A 52 2.36 -2.75 3.36
N VAL A 53 2.24 -3.36 4.53
CA VAL A 53 1.78 -4.75 4.67
C VAL A 53 0.26 -4.81 4.82
N VAL A 54 -0.35 -5.72 4.05
CA VAL A 54 -1.76 -6.04 4.18
C VAL A 54 -1.93 -6.96 5.38
N ASN A 55 -2.56 -6.45 6.44
CA ASN A 55 -2.66 -7.14 7.73
C ASN A 55 -3.76 -8.22 7.78
N GLN A 56 -4.46 -8.46 6.67
CA GLN A 56 -5.65 -9.29 6.60
C GLN A 56 -5.46 -10.45 5.62
N PRO A 57 -5.28 -11.71 6.10
CA PRO A 57 -5.03 -12.87 5.25
C PRO A 57 -6.13 -13.14 4.22
N THR A 58 -7.38 -12.85 4.56
CA THR A 58 -8.55 -12.96 3.68
C THR A 58 -8.44 -12.02 2.47
N ALA A 59 -8.07 -10.77 2.71
CA ALA A 59 -7.83 -9.77 1.65
C ALA A 59 -6.66 -10.21 0.73
N VAL A 60 -5.57 -10.72 1.32
CA VAL A 60 -4.42 -11.26 0.57
C VAL A 60 -4.84 -12.46 -0.30
N ALA A 61 -5.61 -13.40 0.26
CA ALA A 61 -6.11 -14.57 -0.47
C ALA A 61 -7.06 -14.17 -1.61
N ALA A 62 -7.93 -13.19 -1.38
CA ALA A 62 -8.81 -12.65 -2.41
C ALA A 62 -8.01 -11.98 -3.53
N ALA A 63 -7.01 -11.16 -3.21
CA ALA A 63 -6.16 -10.51 -4.20
C ALA A 63 -5.40 -11.52 -5.07
N ARG A 64 -4.88 -12.59 -4.46
CA ARG A 64 -4.24 -13.71 -5.18
C ARG A 64 -5.21 -14.44 -6.11
N ARG A 65 -6.44 -14.73 -5.65
CA ARG A 65 -7.48 -15.38 -6.45
C ARG A 65 -7.88 -14.54 -7.66
N LEU A 66 -7.87 -13.22 -7.52
CA LEU A 66 -8.18 -12.26 -8.58
C LEU A 66 -6.98 -11.94 -9.49
N GLY A 67 -5.82 -12.56 -9.27
CA GLY A 67 -4.62 -12.31 -10.08
C GLY A 67 -4.00 -10.92 -9.87
N LEU A 68 -4.27 -10.27 -8.73
CA LEU A 68 -3.77 -8.92 -8.40
C LEU A 68 -2.35 -8.95 -7.83
N THR A 69 -1.55 -9.92 -8.27
CA THR A 69 -0.18 -10.14 -7.81
C THR A 69 0.83 -9.70 -8.86
N THR A 70 1.90 -9.06 -8.43
CA THR A 70 3.06 -8.78 -9.27
C THR A 70 3.90 -10.04 -9.51
N SER A 71 4.89 -9.95 -10.40
CA SER A 71 5.85 -11.02 -10.67
C SER A 71 6.63 -11.50 -9.43
N ALA A 72 6.83 -10.65 -8.43
CA ALA A 72 7.51 -11.00 -7.17
C ALA A 72 6.54 -11.40 -6.04
N GLY A 73 5.24 -11.45 -6.33
CA GLY A 73 4.19 -11.81 -5.37
C GLY A 73 3.73 -10.66 -4.48
N GLY A 74 4.12 -9.41 -4.75
CA GLY A 74 3.50 -8.23 -4.16
C GLY A 74 2.06 -8.05 -4.63
N LEU A 75 1.26 -7.24 -3.93
CA LEU A 75 -0.14 -6.99 -4.26
C LEU A 75 -0.30 -5.60 -4.89
N SER A 76 -1.00 -5.49 -6.01
CA SER A 76 -1.25 -4.19 -6.66
C SER A 76 -2.48 -3.44 -6.11
N TRP A 77 -3.26 -4.10 -5.26
CA TRP A 77 -4.49 -3.59 -4.66
C TRP A 77 -4.63 -4.04 -3.20
N LEU A 78 -5.19 -3.16 -2.38
CA LEU A 78 -5.70 -3.46 -1.06
C LEU A 78 -7.20 -3.76 -1.17
N LEU A 79 -7.60 -4.95 -0.73
CA LEU A 79 -9.02 -5.36 -0.72
C LEU A 79 -9.62 -5.27 0.69
N ASP A 80 -10.94 -5.25 0.74
CA ASP A 80 -11.71 -5.35 1.98
C ASP A 80 -11.31 -6.60 2.79
N THR A 81 -11.36 -6.46 4.11
CA THR A 81 -11.07 -7.55 5.07
C THR A 81 -12.01 -8.76 4.90
N HIS A 82 -13.23 -8.53 4.44
CA HIS A 82 -14.29 -9.52 4.22
C HIS A 82 -14.66 -9.61 2.72
N TYR A 83 -13.70 -9.36 1.83
CA TYR A 83 -13.95 -9.29 0.39
C TYR A 83 -14.64 -10.56 -0.16
N GLY A 84 -15.82 -10.37 -0.76
CA GLY A 84 -16.67 -11.43 -1.31
C GLY A 84 -17.83 -11.84 -0.40
N GLU A 85 -17.94 -11.29 0.81
CA GLU A 85 -19.10 -11.49 1.68
C GLU A 85 -20.30 -10.59 1.28
N PRO A 86 -21.54 -11.01 1.56
CA PRO A 86 -22.72 -10.18 1.32
C PRO A 86 -22.65 -8.83 2.03
N GLY A 87 -22.98 -7.75 1.31
CA GLY A 87 -22.91 -6.39 1.84
C GLY A 87 -21.53 -5.73 1.75
N VAL A 88 -20.50 -6.47 1.34
CA VAL A 88 -19.17 -5.93 1.03
C VAL A 88 -19.07 -5.61 -0.46
N ALA A 89 -18.50 -4.45 -0.80
CA ALA A 89 -18.33 -4.07 -2.19
C ALA A 89 -17.39 -5.04 -2.91
N SER A 90 -17.80 -5.50 -4.09
CA SER A 90 -17.02 -6.38 -4.95
C SER A 90 -16.68 -5.68 -6.26
N GLY A 91 -15.64 -6.17 -6.93
CA GLY A 91 -15.11 -5.60 -8.17
C GLY A 91 -14.40 -4.27 -8.01
N VAL A 92 -14.07 -3.89 -6.78
CA VAL A 92 -13.36 -2.66 -6.43
C VAL A 92 -12.21 -2.96 -5.49
N GLY A 93 -11.21 -2.10 -5.48
CA GLY A 93 -10.08 -2.19 -4.56
C GLY A 93 -9.54 -0.80 -4.27
N ILE A 94 -8.74 -0.70 -3.20
CA ILE A 94 -8.01 0.51 -2.88
C ILE A 94 -6.61 0.40 -3.48
N ARG A 95 -6.26 1.34 -4.34
CA ARG A 95 -4.90 1.52 -4.85
C ARG A 95 -4.21 2.61 -4.05
N ILE A 96 -2.95 2.38 -3.70
CA ILE A 96 -2.13 3.36 -2.99
C ILE A 96 -1.20 4.01 -3.99
N TYR A 97 -1.21 5.34 -4.03
CA TYR A 97 -0.32 6.16 -4.84
C TYR A 97 0.64 6.92 -3.95
N ASN A 98 1.89 7.04 -4.38
CA ASN A 98 2.84 7.97 -3.76
C ASN A 98 2.57 9.42 -4.21
N ASP A 99 3.30 10.38 -3.64
CA ASP A 99 3.19 11.81 -3.95
C ASP A 99 3.40 12.13 -5.45
N ALA A 100 4.19 11.33 -6.16
CA ALA A 100 4.38 11.46 -7.60
C ALA A 100 3.22 10.89 -8.44
N GLY A 101 2.11 10.46 -7.82
CA GLY A 101 0.98 9.85 -8.50
C GLY A 101 1.27 8.47 -9.09
N THR A 102 2.33 7.81 -8.64
CA THR A 102 2.71 6.46 -9.09
C THR A 102 2.09 5.41 -8.15
N PRO A 103 1.41 4.37 -8.68
CA PRO A 103 0.88 3.31 -7.84
C PRO A 103 2.01 2.47 -7.24
N ILE A 104 1.88 2.13 -5.97
CA ILE A 104 2.83 1.28 -5.25
C ILE A 104 2.24 -0.11 -4.97
N ASN A 105 3.11 -1.10 -4.92
CA ASN A 105 2.76 -2.48 -4.55
C ASN A 105 2.81 -2.63 -3.03
N LEU A 106 1.99 -3.53 -2.52
CA LEU A 106 1.81 -3.81 -1.11
C LEU A 106 2.42 -5.17 -0.77
N LEU A 107 2.91 -5.27 0.46
CA LEU A 107 3.47 -6.51 0.99
C LEU A 107 2.31 -7.46 1.35
N PRO A 108 2.28 -8.70 0.82
CA PRO A 108 1.27 -9.70 1.19
C PRO A 108 1.53 -10.28 2.59
N ASP A 109 2.75 -10.14 3.09
CA ASP A 109 3.25 -10.68 4.35
C ASP A 109 4.52 -9.91 4.77
N ARG A 110 4.98 -10.10 6.02
CA ARG A 110 6.19 -9.45 6.55
C ARG A 110 7.49 -10.21 6.24
N ILE A 111 7.48 -11.16 5.31
CA ILE A 111 8.63 -12.02 5.07
C ILE A 111 9.68 -11.25 4.25
N LYS A 112 10.95 -11.32 4.68
CA LYS A 112 12.09 -10.62 4.05
C LYS A 112 12.48 -11.12 2.65
N THR A 113 11.87 -12.19 2.14
CA THR A 113 12.42 -12.98 1.03
C THR A 113 12.06 -12.48 -0.37
N GLY A 114 11.25 -11.43 -0.52
CA GLY A 114 11.05 -10.76 -1.80
C GLY A 114 11.55 -9.34 -1.69
N THR A 115 12.67 -8.99 -2.30
CA THR A 115 13.24 -7.64 -2.26
C THR A 115 12.77 -6.81 -3.44
N GLY A 116 12.71 -5.49 -3.28
CA GLY A 116 12.37 -4.55 -4.34
C GLY A 116 10.89 -4.24 -4.55
N ASN A 117 10.64 -3.24 -5.40
CA ASN A 117 9.34 -2.59 -5.60
C ASN A 117 8.27 -3.57 -6.08
N ALA A 118 8.64 -4.62 -6.83
CA ALA A 118 7.70 -5.64 -7.26
C ALA A 118 7.08 -6.38 -6.06
N ARG A 119 7.84 -6.66 -5.00
CA ARG A 119 7.28 -7.30 -3.78
C ARG A 119 6.51 -6.30 -2.90
N GLY A 120 6.79 -5.00 -3.03
CA GLY A 120 6.22 -3.95 -2.19
C GLY A 120 7.20 -3.33 -1.21
N TRP A 121 8.50 -3.59 -1.35
CA TRP A 121 9.56 -2.87 -0.65
C TRP A 121 10.10 -1.73 -1.49
N TYR A 122 10.26 -0.57 -0.87
CA TYR A 122 10.80 0.63 -1.49
C TYR A 122 11.92 1.17 -0.60
N GLY A 123 12.96 1.77 -1.19
CA GLY A 123 13.87 2.58 -0.40
C GLY A 123 13.06 3.67 0.30
N TYR A 124 13.30 3.93 1.58
CA TYR A 124 12.46 4.88 2.31
C TYR A 124 12.50 6.29 1.66
N LYS A 125 13.63 6.70 1.09
CA LYS A 125 13.77 7.95 0.32
C LYS A 125 13.04 7.95 -1.03
N ASP A 126 12.63 6.79 -1.54
CA ASP A 126 11.86 6.70 -2.79
C ASP A 126 10.40 7.12 -2.56
N LEU A 127 9.92 7.02 -1.32
CA LEU A 127 8.53 7.34 -0.94
C LEU A 127 8.42 8.51 0.03
N THR A 128 9.53 9.02 0.54
CA THR A 128 9.54 10.08 1.56
C THR A 128 10.63 11.12 1.29
N THR A 129 10.40 12.32 1.81
CA THR A 129 11.36 13.43 1.79
C THR A 129 11.79 13.77 3.21
N ARG A 130 13.01 14.25 3.37
CA ARG A 130 13.52 14.66 4.68
C ARG A 130 12.89 15.99 5.09
N VAL A 131 12.28 16.02 6.28
CA VAL A 131 11.61 17.22 6.83
C VAL A 131 12.28 17.79 8.07
N SER A 132 13.24 17.07 8.67
CA SER A 132 14.02 17.53 9.81
C SER A 132 15.47 17.00 9.77
N SER A 133 16.39 17.75 10.36
CA SER A 133 17.81 17.40 10.49
C SER A 133 18.29 17.39 11.95
N GLY A 134 19.06 16.37 12.32
CA GLY A 134 19.53 16.09 13.68
C GLY A 134 20.27 14.75 13.74
N SER A 135 20.52 14.23 14.95
CA SER A 135 21.07 12.87 15.15
C SER A 135 20.11 11.76 14.68
N VAL A 136 18.81 12.05 14.75
CA VAL A 136 17.72 11.31 14.11
C VAL A 136 17.15 12.21 13.02
N GLU A 137 17.04 11.68 11.81
CA GLU A 137 16.46 12.37 10.67
C GLU A 137 14.99 11.95 10.53
N THR A 138 14.09 12.92 10.45
CA THR A 138 12.67 12.66 10.16
C THR A 138 12.42 12.75 8.66
N TYR A 139 11.77 11.73 8.14
CA TYR A 139 11.32 11.65 6.76
C TYR A 139 9.80 11.53 6.73
N SER A 140 9.18 12.14 5.73
CA SER A 140 7.73 12.09 5.57
C SER A 140 7.33 11.87 4.12
N GLY A 141 6.25 11.13 3.91
CA GLY A 141 5.67 10.89 2.59
C GLY A 141 4.17 11.10 2.61
N ASP A 142 3.68 11.74 1.55
CA ASP A 142 2.27 11.87 1.26
C ASP A 142 1.84 10.77 0.28
N PHE A 143 0.66 10.22 0.53
CA PHE A 143 0.09 9.13 -0.23
C PHE A 143 -1.38 9.39 -0.49
N THR A 144 -1.90 8.79 -1.56
CA THR A 144 -3.33 8.81 -1.87
C THR A 144 -3.88 7.40 -1.86
N ALA A 145 -4.92 7.17 -1.06
CA ALA A 145 -5.73 5.97 -1.12
C ALA A 145 -6.90 6.22 -2.09
N SER A 146 -6.97 5.47 -3.17
CA SER A 146 -7.97 5.62 -4.23
C SER A 146 -8.79 4.34 -4.35
N LEU A 147 -10.10 4.43 -4.11
CA LEU A 147 -11.07 3.38 -4.37
C LEU A 147 -11.45 3.41 -5.85
N GLU A 148 -11.18 2.32 -6.55
CA GLU A 148 -11.35 2.22 -8.00
C GLU A 148 -11.94 0.85 -8.38
N ALA A 149 -12.52 0.77 -9.58
CA ALA A 149 -12.91 -0.50 -10.17
C ALA A 149 -11.68 -1.34 -10.56
N ILE A 150 -11.75 -2.64 -10.28
CA ILE A 150 -10.75 -3.61 -10.71
C ILE A 150 -11.12 -4.06 -12.12
N GLY A 151 -10.19 -3.91 -13.06
CA GLY A 151 -10.40 -4.31 -14.45
C GLY A 151 -10.89 -5.75 -14.59
N GLY A 152 -11.94 -5.96 -15.39
CA GLY A 152 -12.53 -7.28 -15.61
C GLY A 152 -13.42 -7.80 -14.47
N GLN A 153 -13.70 -6.99 -13.44
CA GLN A 153 -14.64 -7.34 -12.37
C GLN A 153 -15.93 -6.54 -12.46
N THR A 154 -17.03 -7.12 -11.95
CA THR A 154 -18.31 -6.42 -11.82
C THR A 154 -18.35 -5.64 -10.52
N VAL A 155 -18.53 -4.31 -10.60
CA VAL A 155 -18.66 -3.45 -9.43
C VAL A 155 -20.02 -3.66 -8.75
N THR A 156 -20.01 -3.94 -7.45
CA THR A 156 -21.22 -4.04 -6.63
C THR A 156 -21.19 -3.05 -5.48
N ALA A 157 -22.38 -2.61 -5.04
CA ALA A 157 -22.50 -1.78 -3.86
C ALA A 157 -22.18 -2.58 -2.58
N GLY A 158 -21.61 -1.89 -1.60
CA GLY A 158 -21.34 -2.47 -0.29
C GLY A 158 -20.37 -1.60 0.52
N SER A 159 -20.03 -2.05 1.72
CA SER A 159 -18.98 -1.43 2.52
C SER A 159 -17.58 -1.72 1.98
N VAL A 160 -16.64 -0.82 2.27
CA VAL A 160 -15.21 -1.04 2.09
C VAL A 160 -14.50 -0.72 3.41
N ASN A 161 -13.86 -1.72 3.99
CA ASN A 161 -13.05 -1.67 5.21
C ASN A 161 -11.81 -2.53 5.03
N ALA A 162 -10.69 -1.87 4.78
CA ALA A 162 -9.40 -2.51 4.55
C ALA A 162 -8.35 -2.02 5.54
N GLN A 163 -7.34 -2.86 5.78
CA GLN A 163 -6.29 -2.56 6.75
C GLN A 163 -4.92 -2.75 6.14
N LEU A 164 -4.08 -1.74 6.35
CA LEU A 164 -2.68 -1.72 5.97
C LEU A 164 -1.83 -1.26 7.16
N GLN A 165 -0.56 -1.63 7.15
CA GLN A 165 0.42 -1.15 8.12
C GLN A 165 1.70 -0.75 7.44
N ALA A 166 2.17 0.46 7.74
CA ALA A 166 3.51 0.88 7.38
C ALA A 166 4.54 0.07 8.19
N VAL A 167 5.50 -0.53 7.49
CA VAL A 167 6.60 -1.28 8.09
C VAL A 167 7.93 -0.79 7.55
N VAL A 168 8.95 -0.83 8.40
CA VAL A 168 10.34 -0.55 8.05
C VAL A 168 11.16 -1.78 8.39
N SER A 169 12.07 -2.17 7.49
CA SER A 169 12.95 -3.33 7.69
C SER A 169 14.32 -3.10 7.08
N PHE A 170 15.33 -3.64 7.76
CA PHE A 170 16.64 -3.86 7.15
C PHE A 170 16.55 -4.94 6.08
N GLN A 171 17.17 -4.69 4.93
CA GLN A 171 17.24 -5.56 3.76
C GLN A 171 18.60 -6.25 3.63
#